data_AF-A0A3D2V601-F1
#
_entry.id   AF-A0A3D2V601-F1
#
_cell.length_a   1.000
_cell.length_b   1.000
_cell.length_c   1.000
_cell.angle_alpha   90.00
_cell.angle_beta   90.00
_cell.angle_gamma   90.00
#
_symmetry.space_group_name_H-M   'P 1'
#
loop_
_entity.id
_entity.type
_entity.pdbx_description
1 polymer ?
#
loop_
_entity_poly.entity_id
_entity_poly.type
_entity_poly.pdbx_seq_one_letter_code
_entity_poly.pdbx_strand_id
1 'polypeptide(L)' 'ICHLTNLGYQLGRPLNWDPKKEQFVRDKEANGYLWRKPRDKWDVI' A
#
# COMPACT_ATOMS: atom_id res chain seq x y z
N ILE A 1 9.98 -9.45 6.76
CA ILE A 1 9.26 -8.16 6.82
C ILE A 1 8.55 -7.98 5.49
N CYS A 2 7.23 -7.79 5.48
CA CYS A 2 6.41 -7.69 4.26
C CYS A 2 6.10 -6.22 3.90
N HIS A 3 5.42 -6.00 2.76
CA HIS A 3 5.10 -4.66 2.23
C HIS A 3 4.31 -3.79 3.21
N LEU A 4 3.26 -4.34 3.84
CA LEU A 4 2.41 -3.59 4.78
C LEU A 4 3.18 -3.10 6.02
N THR A 5 4.07 -3.93 6.56
CA THR A 5 4.92 -3.54 7.70
C THR A 5 5.91 -2.45 7.29
N ASN A 6 6.47 -2.53 6.09
CA ASN A 6 7.37 -1.51 5.57
C ASN A 6 6.65 -0.16 5.37
N LEU A 7 5.38 -0.18 4.95
CA LEU A 7 4.55 1.02 4.86
C LEU A 7 4.30 1.65 6.23
N GLY A 8 4.01 0.84 7.25
CA GLY A 8 3.86 1.36 8.62
C GLY A 8 5.14 2.00 9.15
N TYR A 9 6.31 1.41 8.85
CA TYR A 9 7.60 1.99 9.19
C TYR A 9 7.88 3.30 8.44
N GLN A 10 7.63 3.32 7.13
CA GLN A 10 7.85 4.50 6.28
C GLN A 10 6.94 5.68 6.65
N LEU A 11 5.68 5.40 7.02
CA LEU A 11 4.72 6.42 7.45
C LEU A 11 4.86 6.77 8.95
N GLY A 12 5.70 6.04 9.70
CA GLY A 12 5.96 6.30 11.12
C GLY A 12 4.74 6.15 12.04
N ARG A 13 3.68 5.46 11.59
CA ARG A 13 2.41 5.33 12.32
C ARG A 13 1.79 3.95 12.13
N PRO A 14 0.99 3.46 13.10
CA PRO A 14 0.24 2.23 12.93
C PRO A 14 -0.81 2.41 11.82
N LEU A 15 -0.89 1.42 10.92
CA LEU A 15 -1.86 1.38 9.84
C LEU A 15 -2.90 0.29 10.11
N ASN A 16 -4.18 0.59 9.82
CA ASN A 16 -5.25 -0.38 9.99
C ASN A 16 -5.63 -0.99 8.63
N TRP A 17 -5.36 -2.28 8.45
CA TRP A 17 -5.57 -3.01 7.20
C TRP A 17 -6.88 -3.81 7.24
N ASP A 18 -7.72 -3.64 6.21
CA ASP A 18 -8.91 -4.46 5.98
C ASP A 18 -8.55 -5.59 5.00
N PRO A 19 -8.40 -6.85 5.46
CA PRO A 19 -8.01 -7.97 4.59
C PRO A 19 -9.12 -8.39 3.62
N LYS A 20 -10.38 -7.99 3.86
CA LYS A 20 -11.49 -8.32 2.94
C LYS A 20 -11.53 -7.37 1.75
N LYS A 21 -11.15 -6.10 1.96
CA LYS A 21 -11.12 -5.08 0.92
C LYS A 21 -9.73 -4.85 0.34
N GLU A 22 -8.71 -5.46 0.95
CA GLU A 22 -7.30 -5.27 0.64
C GLU A 22 -6.90 -3.78 0.60
N GLN A 23 -7.39 -3.04 1.61
CA GLN A 23 -7.19 -1.58 1.70
C GLN A 23 -7.00 -1.14 3.15
N PHE A 24 -6.34 0.00 3.33
CA PHE A 24 -6.24 0.66 4.61
C PHE A 24 -7.50 1.45 4.94
N VAL A 25 -8.03 1.26 6.15
CA VAL A 25 -9.29 1.86 6.59
C VAL A 25 -9.13 3.38 6.74
N ARG A 26 -9.86 4.14 5.92
CA ARG A 26 -9.87 5.62 5.92
C ARG A 26 -8.49 6.27 5.68
N ASP A 27 -7.54 5.54 5.09
CA ASP A 27 -6.17 6.02 4.94
C ASP A 27 -5.79 6.17 3.45
N LYS A 28 -6.11 7.34 2.88
CA LYS A 28 -5.86 7.60 1.45
C LYS A 28 -4.36 7.60 1.11
N GLU A 29 -3.53 8.08 2.04
CA GLU A 29 -2.08 8.12 1.88
C GLU A 29 -1.52 6.70 1.80
N ALA A 30 -1.82 5.86 2.80
CA ALA A 30 -1.34 4.47 2.82
C ALA A 30 -1.87 3.65 1.62
N ASN A 31 -3.13 3.87 1.22
CA ASN A 31 -3.72 3.24 0.04
C ASN A 31 -3.02 3.64 -1.26
N GLY A 32 -2.46 4.85 -1.34
CA GLY A 32 -1.68 5.31 -2.51
C GLY A 32 -0.40 4.50 -2.74
N TYR A 33 0.15 3.85 -1.70
CA TYR A 33 1.35 3.01 -1.82
C TYR A 33 1.04 1.53 -2.13
N LEU A 34 -0.24 1.15 -2.23
CA LEU A 34 -0.63 -0.23 -2.59
C LEU A 34 -0.39 -0.53 -4.06
N TRP A 35 -0.45 0.50 -4.91
CA TRP A 35 -0.20 0.38 -6.34
C TRP A 35 0.89 1.36 -6.78
N ARG A 36 1.78 0.89 -7.64
CA ARG A 36 2.77 1.72 -8.31
C ARG A 36 2.59 1.56 -9.81
N LYS A 37 2.80 2.64 -10.56
CA LYS A 37 2.91 2.53 -12.01
C LYS A 37 4.00 1.50 -12.33
N PRO A 38 3.71 0.51 -13.19
CA PRO A 38 4.72 -0.44 -13.62
C PRO A 38 5.81 0.30 -14.42
N ARG A 39 6.98 -0.32 -14.55
CA ARG A 39 8.11 0.28 -15.28
C ARG A 39 7.79 0.32 -16.78
N ASP A 40 8.34 1.28 -17.51
CA ASP A 40 7.97 1.58 -18.91
C ASP A 40 8.01 0.40 -19.91
N LYS A 41 8.72 -0.69 -19.60
CA LYS A 41 8.77 -1.91 -20.43
C LYS A 41 7.69 -2.94 -20.11
N TRP A 42 6.84 -2.66 -19.12
CA TRP A 42 5.86 -3.59 -18.59
C TRP A 42 4.52 -2.86 -18.47
N ASP A 43 3.65 -3.02 -19.45
CA ASP A 43 2.25 -2.60 -19.31
C ASP A 43 1.45 -3.73 -18.67
N VAL A 44 0.72 -3.41 -17.59
CA VAL A 44 -0.31 -4.30 -17.04
C VAL A 44 -1.61 -3.91 -17.73
N ILE A 45 -2.04 -4.78 -18.65
CA ILE A 45 -3.28 -4.69 -19.43
C ILE A 45 -4.49 -4.91 -18.50
#